data_AF-A0A6G4A829-F1
#
_entry.id   AF-A0A6G4A829-F1
#
_cell.length_a   1.000
_cell.length_b   1.000
_cell.length_c   1.000
_cell.angle_alpha   90.00
_cell.angle_beta   90.00
_cell.angle_gamma   90.00
#
_symmetry.space_group_name_H-M   'P 1'
#
loop_
_entity.id
_entity.type
_entity.pdbx_description
1 polymer ?
#
loop_
_entity_poly.entity_id
_entity_poly.type
_entity_poly.pdbx_seq_one_letter_code
_entity_poly.pdbx_strand_id
1 'polypeptide(L)'
;MTPDEFDKVWADPKLRDTIKDRLRHPGGLHEWHLVSRADVFKRWGVTSEQIADMRTLISETKFVNPTGKHSGKGSTKAHNELLEIIDSSTDYDMFKRRLQNWANCRFEGGVDALPDGLKP
;
A
#
# COMPACT_ATOMS: atom_id res chain seq x y z
N MET A 1 13.08 3.32 16.82
CA MET A 1 13.18 1.93 16.36
C MET A 1 13.77 1.90 14.97
N THR A 2 14.92 1.25 14.85
CA THR A 2 15.63 0.97 13.60
C THR A 2 14.88 -0.10 12.77
N PRO A 3 15.19 -0.26 11.48
CA PRO A 3 14.60 -1.35 10.68
C PRO A 3 14.87 -2.74 11.26
N ASP A 4 16.07 -3.02 11.76
CA ASP A 4 16.39 -4.35 12.29
C ASP A 4 15.69 -4.65 13.63
N GLU A 5 15.45 -3.63 14.45
CA GLU A 5 14.58 -3.77 15.63
C GLU A 5 13.12 -4.00 15.23
N PHE A 6 12.65 -3.32 14.18
CA PHE A 6 11.30 -3.52 13.66
C PHE A 6 11.12 -4.95 13.14
N ASP A 7 12.06 -5.49 12.38
CA ASP A 7 12.00 -6.85 11.85
C ASP A 7 11.88 -7.90 12.96
N LYS A 8 12.56 -7.69 14.10
CA LYS A 8 12.43 -8.57 15.28
C LYS A 8 11.00 -8.57 15.84
N VAL A 9 10.38 -7.38 15.91
CA VAL A 9 8.98 -7.25 16.36
C VAL A 9 8.02 -7.82 15.32
N TRP A 10 8.29 -7.59 14.04
CA TRP A 10 7.48 -8.03 12.90
C TRP A 10 7.49 -9.55 12.71
N ALA A 11 8.55 -10.23 13.14
CA ALA A 11 8.66 -11.68 13.11
C ALA A 11 7.66 -12.37 14.06
N ASP A 12 7.23 -11.72 15.14
CA ASP A 12 6.17 -12.23 16.01
C ASP A 12 4.79 -11.99 15.35
N PRO A 13 4.01 -13.06 15.06
CA PRO A 13 2.72 -12.91 14.40
C PRO A 13 1.70 -12.06 15.16
N LYS A 14 1.67 -12.13 16.51
CA LYS A 14 0.71 -11.37 17.33
C LYS A 14 1.05 -9.89 17.32
N LEU A 15 2.33 -9.56 17.43
CA LEU A 15 2.79 -8.16 17.35
C LEU A 15 2.60 -7.61 15.95
N ARG A 16 2.90 -8.39 14.91
CA ARG A 16 2.66 -8.02 13.51
C ARG A 16 1.20 -7.72 13.24
N ASP A 17 0.28 -8.56 13.70
CA ASP A 17 -1.15 -8.31 13.52
C ASP A 17 -1.61 -7.07 14.29
N THR A 18 -1.11 -6.87 15.52
CA THR A 18 -1.37 -5.64 16.29
C THR A 18 -0.88 -4.39 15.55
N ILE A 19 0.30 -4.43 14.92
CA ILE A 19 0.85 -3.32 14.13
C ILE A 19 -0.03 -3.07 12.91
N LYS A 20 -0.38 -4.11 12.15
CA LYS A 20 -1.23 -4.00 10.97
C LYS A 20 -2.60 -3.39 11.32
N ASP A 21 -3.20 -3.82 12.43
CA ASP A 21 -4.50 -3.30 12.87
C ASP A 21 -4.43 -1.82 13.26
N ARG A 22 -3.32 -1.39 13.90
CA ARG A 22 -3.07 0.02 14.19
C ARG A 22 -2.89 0.85 12.92
N LEU A 23 -2.13 0.35 11.95
CA LEU A 23 -1.91 1.05 10.67
C LEU A 23 -3.20 1.17 9.85
N ARG A 24 -4.10 0.19 9.96
CA ARG A 24 -5.43 0.22 9.32
C ARG A 24 -6.45 1.09 10.04
N HIS A 25 -6.14 1.60 11.22
CA HIS A 25 -7.08 2.43 11.97
C HIS A 25 -7.00 3.90 11.50
N PRO A 26 -8.14 4.61 11.38
CA PRO A 26 -9.50 4.09 11.32
C PRO A 26 -9.74 3.29 10.03
N GLY A 27 -10.65 2.31 10.09
CA GLY A 27 -11.03 1.52 8.91
C GLY A 27 -11.81 2.33 7.86
N GLY A 28 -12.11 1.71 6.71
CA GLY A 28 -12.81 2.38 5.59
C GLY A 28 -11.87 3.05 4.59
N LEU A 29 -10.56 2.82 4.71
CA LEU A 29 -9.52 3.32 3.84
C LEU A 29 -8.77 2.15 3.19
N HIS A 30 -8.39 2.31 1.93
CA HIS A 30 -7.48 1.41 1.22
C HIS A 30 -6.06 1.96 1.32
N GLU A 31 -5.12 1.11 1.76
CA GLU A 31 -3.72 1.47 1.88
C GLU A 31 -2.92 1.20 0.59
N TRP A 32 -2.33 2.25 0.02
CA TRP A 32 -1.42 2.12 -1.13
C TRP A 32 -0.05 1.59 -0.71
N HIS A 33 0.39 1.94 0.50
CA HIS A 33 1.45 1.25 1.22
C HIS A 33 0.84 0.08 1.96
N LEU A 34 0.69 -1.06 1.27
CA LEU A 34 0.01 -2.23 1.83
C LEU A 34 0.63 -2.61 3.18
N VAL A 35 -0.18 -2.53 4.24
CA VAL A 35 0.28 -2.77 5.62
C VAL A 35 0.86 -4.17 5.84
N SER A 36 0.58 -5.13 4.95
CA SER A 36 1.21 -6.47 4.94
C SER A 36 2.71 -6.47 4.60
N ARG A 37 3.27 -5.32 4.21
CA ARG A 37 4.68 -5.09 3.87
C ARG A 37 5.28 -3.91 4.63
N ALA A 38 4.76 -3.61 5.83
CA ALA A 38 5.26 -2.49 6.63
C ALA A 38 6.75 -2.61 6.97
N ASP A 39 7.29 -3.83 7.03
CA ASP A 39 8.72 -4.14 7.15
C ASP A 39 9.54 -3.66 5.95
N VAL A 40 9.07 -3.93 4.74
CA VAL A 40 9.70 -3.44 3.50
C VAL A 40 9.71 -1.92 3.49
N PHE A 41 8.56 -1.30 3.77
CA PHE A 41 8.44 0.16 3.83
C PHE A 41 9.33 0.78 4.91
N LYS A 42 9.46 0.12 6.07
CA LYS A 42 10.36 0.56 7.13
C LYS A 42 11.82 0.55 6.68
N ARG A 43 12.24 -0.46 5.91
CA ARG A 43 13.60 -0.52 5.33
C ARG A 43 13.85 0.56 4.28
N TRP A 44 12.81 1.04 3.60
CA TRP A 44 12.88 2.19 2.70
C TRP A 44 12.73 3.55 3.40
N GLY A 45 12.66 3.58 4.73
CA GLY A 45 12.56 4.82 5.50
C GLY A 45 11.16 5.43 5.54
N VAL A 46 10.13 4.72 5.08
CA VAL A 46 8.74 5.17 5.16
C VAL A 46 8.23 5.06 6.60
N THR A 47 7.59 6.12 7.08
CA THR A 47 7.05 6.18 8.45
C THR A 47 5.62 5.62 8.53
N SER A 48 5.17 5.33 9.75
CA SER A 48 3.77 4.93 10.00
C SER A 48 2.77 6.00 9.58
N GLU A 49 3.14 7.27 9.76
CA GLU A 49 2.32 8.42 9.38
C GLU A 49 2.19 8.48 7.86
N GLN A 50 3.27 8.28 7.12
CA GLN A 50 3.20 8.21 5.66
C GLN A 50 2.33 7.05 5.17
N ILE A 51 2.40 5.87 5.80
CA ILE A 51 1.48 4.76 5.48
C ILE A 51 0.02 5.16 5.73
N ALA A 52 -0.24 5.91 6.81
CA ALA A 52 -1.57 6.37 7.19
C ALA A 52 -2.08 7.52 6.30
N ASP A 53 -1.21 8.38 5.79
CA ASP A 53 -1.59 9.51 4.94
C ASP A 53 -1.82 9.08 3.50
N MET A 54 -1.13 8.02 3.06
CA MET A 54 -1.19 7.51 1.68
C MET A 54 -2.29 6.46 1.52
N ARG A 55 -3.51 6.83 1.92
CA ARG A 55 -4.72 6.00 1.82
C ARG A 55 -5.83 6.73 1.07
N THR A 56 -6.75 5.97 0.49
CA THR A 56 -7.94 6.50 -0.20
C THR A 56 -9.19 5.85 0.36
N LEU A 57 -10.35 6.51 0.32
CA LEU A 57 -11.61 5.88 0.76
C LEU A 57 -11.87 4.61 -0.05
N ILE A 58 -12.28 3.53 0.62
CA ILE A 58 -12.60 2.27 -0.08
C ILE A 58 -13.73 2.43 -1.10
N SER A 59 -14.64 3.37 -0.88
CA SER A 59 -15.75 3.72 -1.77
C SER A 59 -15.29 4.38 -3.07
N GLU A 60 -14.13 5.04 -3.04
CA GLU A 60 -13.50 5.72 -4.19
C GLU A 60 -12.45 4.83 -4.85
N THR A 61 -12.04 3.74 -4.19
CA THR A 61 -11.03 2.81 -4.69
C THR A 61 -11.66 1.82 -5.69
N LYS A 62 -11.70 2.23 -6.96
CA LYS A 62 -12.22 1.43 -8.08
C LYS A 62 -11.13 1.10 -9.09
N PHE A 63 -11.16 -0.13 -9.57
CA PHE A 63 -10.16 -0.65 -10.51
C PHE A 63 -10.72 -0.72 -11.92
N VAL A 64 -9.85 -0.55 -12.93
CA VAL A 64 -10.15 -0.68 -14.35
C VAL A 64 -9.22 -1.72 -15.00
N ASN A 65 -9.67 -2.46 -16.01
CA ASN A 65 -8.86 -3.47 -16.72
C ASN A 65 -8.37 -4.68 -15.87
N PRO A 66 -9.27 -5.49 -15.26
CA PRO A 66 -10.72 -5.46 -15.39
C PRO A 66 -11.39 -4.53 -14.37
N THR A 67 -12.62 -4.12 -14.68
CA THR A 67 -13.45 -3.33 -13.77
C THR A 67 -13.64 -4.04 -12.43
N GLY A 68 -13.44 -3.31 -11.35
CA GLY A 68 -13.51 -3.81 -10.00
C GLY A 68 -13.63 -2.72 -8.95
N LYS A 69 -13.71 -3.12 -7.69
CA LYS A 69 -13.70 -2.22 -6.55
C LYS A 69 -13.06 -2.89 -5.34
N HIS A 70 -12.66 -2.08 -4.36
CA HIS A 70 -12.17 -2.61 -3.09
C HIS A 70 -13.18 -3.58 -2.44
N SER A 71 -12.67 -4.68 -1.88
CA SER A 71 -13.44 -5.81 -1.32
C SER A 71 -14.44 -6.49 -2.28
N GLY A 72 -14.37 -6.18 -3.58
CA GLY A 72 -15.24 -6.73 -4.61
C GLY A 72 -14.49 -7.47 -5.71
N LYS A 73 -15.18 -7.68 -6.84
CA LYS A 73 -14.59 -8.26 -8.05
C LYS A 73 -13.33 -7.49 -8.44
N GLY A 74 -12.27 -8.21 -8.80
CA GLY A 74 -10.99 -7.61 -9.21
C GLY A 74 -10.09 -7.15 -8.06
N SER A 75 -10.58 -7.07 -6.81
CA SER A 75 -9.79 -6.63 -5.66
C SER A 75 -8.57 -7.51 -5.41
N THR A 76 -8.73 -8.84 -5.39
CA THR A 76 -7.61 -9.78 -5.19
C THR A 76 -6.53 -9.60 -6.25
N LYS A 77 -6.91 -9.40 -7.52
CA LYS A 77 -5.95 -9.17 -8.60
C LYS A 77 -5.18 -7.86 -8.39
N ALA A 78 -5.90 -6.77 -8.10
CA ALA A 78 -5.26 -5.48 -7.82
C ALA A 78 -4.29 -5.57 -6.63
N HIS A 79 -4.69 -6.20 -5.53
CA HIS A 79 -3.80 -6.41 -4.38
C HIS A 79 -2.56 -7.22 -4.73
N ASN A 80 -2.70 -8.31 -5.51
CA ASN A 80 -1.55 -9.13 -5.91
C ASN A 80 -0.57 -8.35 -6.81
N GLU A 81 -1.09 -7.52 -7.73
CA GLU A 81 -0.24 -6.65 -8.57
C GLU A 81 0.50 -5.60 -7.73
N LEU A 82 -0.17 -5.00 -6.74
CA LEU A 82 0.46 -4.05 -5.81
C LEU A 82 1.53 -4.73 -4.94
N LEU A 83 1.26 -5.94 -4.45
CA LEU A 83 2.25 -6.74 -3.72
C LEU A 83 3.46 -7.05 -4.60
N GLU A 84 3.26 -7.43 -5.86
CA GLU A 84 4.35 -7.68 -6.80
C GLU A 84 5.21 -6.41 -7.02
N ILE A 85 4.57 -5.25 -7.17
CA ILE A 85 5.29 -3.96 -7.30
C ILE A 85 6.15 -3.69 -6.06
N ILE A 86 5.62 -3.89 -4.85
CA ILE A 86 6.36 -3.70 -3.60
C ILE A 86 7.53 -4.69 -3.52
N ASP A 87 7.24 -5.99 -3.66
CA ASP A 87 8.19 -7.07 -3.39
C ASP A 87 9.33 -7.13 -4.42
N SER A 88 9.15 -6.56 -5.61
CA SER A 88 10.17 -6.51 -6.66
C SER A 88 10.80 -5.13 -6.86
N SER A 89 10.49 -4.14 -6.02
CA SER A 89 11.16 -2.83 -6.05
C SER A 89 12.37 -2.81 -5.12
N THR A 90 13.44 -2.15 -5.52
CA THR A 90 14.68 -2.06 -4.73
C THR A 90 14.60 -0.99 -3.64
N ASP A 91 13.84 0.07 -3.91
CA ASP A 91 13.72 1.27 -3.08
C ASP A 91 12.35 1.93 -3.26
N TYR A 92 12.12 2.97 -2.46
CA TYR A 92 10.85 3.68 -2.45
C TYR A 92 10.56 4.42 -3.75
N ASP A 93 11.57 4.99 -4.41
CA ASP A 93 11.40 5.75 -5.64
C ASP A 93 10.99 4.82 -6.79
N MET A 94 11.59 3.63 -6.87
CA MET A 94 11.19 2.58 -7.79
C MET A 94 9.76 2.12 -7.53
N PHE A 95 9.39 1.87 -6.26
CA PHE A 95 8.01 1.55 -5.88
C PHE A 95 7.04 2.64 -6.34
N LYS A 96 7.31 3.91 -6.01
CA LYS A 96 6.43 5.04 -6.32
C LYS A 96 6.23 5.18 -7.83
N ARG A 97 7.31 5.15 -8.63
CA ARG A 97 7.20 5.21 -10.10
C ARG A 97 6.40 4.04 -10.68
N ARG A 98 6.59 2.83 -10.16
CA ARG A 98 5.87 1.64 -10.64
C ARG A 98 4.40 1.66 -10.23
N LEU A 99 4.09 2.14 -9.03
CA LEU A 99 2.73 2.36 -8.58
C LEU A 99 2.01 3.39 -9.47
N GLN A 100 2.68 4.49 -9.80
CA GLN A 100 2.13 5.52 -10.70
C GLN A 100 1.79 4.96 -12.09
N ASN A 101 2.71 4.17 -12.66
CA ASN A 101 2.47 3.48 -13.94
C ASN A 101 1.32 2.48 -13.84
N TRP A 102 1.26 1.71 -12.75
CA TRP A 102 0.15 0.79 -12.50
C TRP A 102 -1.18 1.54 -12.40
N ALA A 103 -1.22 2.67 -11.68
CA ALA A 103 -2.42 3.46 -11.47
C ALA A 103 -3.01 3.97 -12.80
N ASN A 104 -2.17 4.45 -13.72
CA ASN A 104 -2.59 4.87 -15.07
C ASN A 104 -3.34 3.76 -15.84
N CYS A 105 -3.04 2.49 -15.57
CA CYS A 105 -3.64 1.35 -16.26
C CYS A 105 -4.76 0.69 -15.46
N ARG A 106 -4.75 0.81 -14.13
CA ARG A 106 -5.53 -0.05 -13.22
C ARG A 106 -6.40 0.69 -12.22
N PHE A 107 -6.19 1.98 -12.00
CA PHE A 107 -6.97 2.79 -11.06
C PHE A 107 -7.91 3.75 -11.79
N GLU A 108 -9.18 3.82 -11.38
CA GLU A 108 -10.13 4.80 -11.93
C GLU A 108 -9.63 6.22 -11.62
N GLY A 109 -9.50 7.05 -12.65
CA GLY A 109 -8.88 8.38 -12.55
C GLY A 109 -7.34 8.39 -12.71
N GLY A 110 -6.72 7.22 -12.91
CA GLY A 110 -5.31 7.11 -13.22
C GLY A 110 -4.39 7.54 -12.08
N VAL A 111 -3.18 7.99 -12.42
CA VAL A 111 -2.20 8.46 -11.44
C VAL A 111 -2.70 9.68 -10.65
N ASP A 112 -3.52 10.55 -11.27
CA ASP A 112 -4.01 11.78 -10.66
C ASP A 112 -5.02 11.54 -9.53
N ALA A 113 -5.59 10.33 -9.45
CA ALA A 113 -6.48 9.90 -8.38
C ALA A 113 -5.74 9.38 -7.14
N LEU A 114 -4.42 9.15 -7.21
CA LEU A 114 -3.64 8.75 -6.04
C LEU A 114 -3.60 9.87 -4.98
N PRO A 115 -3.28 9.58 -3.71
CA PRO A 115 -2.99 10.62 -2.70
C PRO A 115 -1.84 11.53 -3.15
N ASP A 116 -1.84 12.79 -2.74
CA ASP A 116 -0.89 13.81 -3.24
C ASP A 116 0.59 13.41 -3.10
N GLY A 117 0.97 12.70 -2.04
CA GLY A 117 2.34 12.21 -1.84
C GLY A 117 2.78 11.13 -2.84
N LEU A 118 1.85 10.52 -3.58
CA LEU A 118 2.07 9.46 -4.57
C LEU A 118 1.88 9.92 -6.01
N LYS A 119 1.36 11.13 -6.24
CA LYS A 119 1.31 11.75 -7.57
C LYS A 119 2.73 12.09 -8.09
N PRO A 120 2.91 12.27 -9.42
CA PRO A 120 4.19 12.64 -10.03
C PRO A 120 4.69 14.01 -9.56
#